data_AF-A0A926ICX5-F1
#
_entry.id   AF-A0A926ICX5-F1
#
_cell.length_a   1.000
_cell.length_b   1.000
_cell.length_c   1.000
_cell.angle_alpha   90.00
_cell.angle_beta   90.00
_cell.angle_gamma   90.00
#
_symmetry.space_group_name_H-M   'P 1'
#
loop_
_entity.id
_entity.type
_entity.pdbx_description
1 polymer ?
#
loop_
_entity_poly.entity_id
_entity_poly.type
_entity_poly.pdbx_seq_one_letter_code
_entity_poly.pdbx_strand_id
1 'polypeptide(L)'
;MSGKGQNLAYRERDCRIDDDKEFIKYRVSYEDFIAGKTPNVERIALEIAELVSRKNNDYNNSFENLFNEYGWTAFTIRLSDKLGRIKNLTDGKQDAQIKSESVEDTIKDIIGYSLLMLDVLERKGA
;
A
#
# COMPACT_ATOMS: atom_id res chain seq x y z
N MET A 1 -15.56 12.16 -43.03
CA MET A 1 -15.84 11.11 -42.03
C MET A 1 -14.67 11.04 -41.07
N SER A 2 -14.97 11.03 -39.77
CA SER A 2 -14.15 10.61 -38.61
C SER A 2 -12.80 11.35 -38.42
N GLY A 3 -12.58 12.16 -37.39
CA GLY A 3 -12.90 11.90 -35.98
C GLY A 3 -11.58 11.74 -35.21
N LYS A 4 -10.82 12.82 -35.03
CA LYS A 4 -9.64 12.80 -34.13
C LYS A 4 -10.16 12.87 -32.69
N GLY A 5 -10.28 11.69 -32.09
CA GLY A 5 -10.64 11.50 -30.69
C GLY A 5 -9.66 12.22 -29.77
N GLN A 6 -10.24 12.92 -28.80
CA GLN A 6 -9.58 13.63 -27.73
C GLN A 6 -8.76 12.64 -26.88
N ASN A 7 -7.48 12.92 -26.68
CA ASN A 7 -6.65 12.18 -25.74
C ASN A 7 -6.82 12.82 -24.36
N LEU A 8 -7.63 12.19 -23.52
CA LEU A 8 -7.92 12.64 -22.16
C LEU A 8 -6.80 12.18 -21.22
N ALA A 9 -6.15 13.17 -20.64
CA ALA A 9 -5.61 13.21 -19.28
C ALA A 9 -4.54 12.18 -18.87
N TYR A 10 -3.29 12.63 -18.88
CA TYR A 10 -2.46 12.56 -17.68
C TYR A 10 -1.96 13.97 -17.38
N ARG A 11 -2.48 14.57 -16.29
CA ARG A 11 -1.94 15.82 -15.75
C ARG A 11 -0.60 15.45 -15.10
N GLU A 12 0.48 15.86 -15.75
CA GLU A 12 1.79 16.03 -15.10
C GLU A 12 1.57 16.94 -13.89
N ARG A 13 1.52 16.35 -12.69
CA ARG A 13 1.85 17.09 -11.48
C ARG A 13 3.28 16.73 -11.18
N ASP A 14 4.12 17.75 -11.23
CA ASP A 14 5.55 17.76 -10.94
C ASP A 14 5.90 16.91 -9.70
N CYS A 15 6.18 15.64 -9.90
CA CYS A 15 7.20 14.98 -9.13
C CYS A 15 8.49 15.23 -9.91
N ARG A 16 9.29 16.22 -9.47
CA ARG A 16 10.69 16.30 -9.88
C ARG A 16 11.35 15.00 -9.44
N ILE A 17 11.45 14.06 -10.37
CA ILE A 17 12.34 12.92 -10.24
C ILE A 17 13.69 13.50 -10.63
N ASP A 18 14.45 13.96 -9.62
CA ASP A 18 15.82 14.40 -9.83
C ASP A 18 16.60 13.27 -10.52
N ASP A 19 17.19 13.62 -11.66
CA ASP A 19 17.78 12.72 -12.67
C ASP A 19 18.97 11.85 -12.19
N ASP A 20 19.41 11.91 -10.92
CA ASP A 20 20.77 11.44 -10.56
C ASP A 20 20.89 10.70 -9.22
N LYS A 21 19.94 9.84 -8.84
CA LYS A 21 20.21 8.83 -7.79
C LYS A 21 19.65 7.47 -8.16
N GLU A 22 20.57 6.52 -8.32
CA GLU A 22 20.35 5.07 -8.36
C GLU A 22 19.38 4.59 -7.27
N PHE A 23 18.09 4.67 -7.53
CA PHE A 23 17.08 4.02 -6.73
C PHE A 23 16.29 3.07 -7.63
N ILE A 24 16.22 1.83 -7.15
CA ILE A 24 15.60 0.66 -7.74
C ILE A 24 16.50 -0.06 -8.77
N LYS A 25 17.38 -0.92 -8.23
CA LYS A 25 18.10 -2.03 -8.89
C LYS A 25 17.19 -3.01 -9.68
N TYR A 26 15.88 -2.80 -9.66
CA TYR A 26 14.87 -3.53 -10.41
C TYR A 26 14.06 -2.54 -11.25
N ARG A 27 14.55 -2.20 -12.45
CA ARG A 27 13.70 -1.53 -13.45
C ARG A 27 12.65 -2.53 -13.91
N VAL A 28 11.56 -2.65 -13.17
CA VAL A 28 10.35 -3.32 -13.66
C VAL A 28 9.74 -2.35 -14.66
N SER A 29 9.87 -2.65 -15.95
CA SER A 29 9.18 -1.85 -16.96
C SER A 29 7.67 -2.06 -16.81
N TYR A 30 6.87 -1.03 -17.11
CA TYR A 30 5.41 -1.15 -17.08
C TYR A 30 4.95 -2.26 -18.04
N GLU A 31 5.66 -2.43 -19.14
CA GLU A 31 5.48 -3.48 -20.12
C GLU A 31 5.73 -4.87 -19.53
N ASP A 32 6.79 -5.07 -18.73
CA ASP A 32 7.08 -6.34 -18.06
C ASP A 32 6.10 -6.64 -16.92
N PHE A 33 5.56 -5.62 -16.27
CA PHE A 33 4.49 -5.75 -15.27
C PHE A 33 3.20 -6.29 -15.91
N ILE A 34 2.71 -5.64 -16.97
CA ILE A 34 1.50 -6.06 -17.68
C ILE A 34 1.70 -7.40 -18.40
N ALA A 35 2.91 -7.69 -18.89
CA ALA A 35 3.26 -8.97 -19.50
C ALA A 35 3.44 -10.12 -18.49
N GLY A 36 3.29 -9.88 -17.19
CA GLY A 36 3.41 -10.91 -16.15
C GLY A 36 4.83 -11.46 -15.98
N LYS A 37 5.86 -10.73 -16.42
CA LYS A 37 7.27 -11.13 -16.35
C LYS A 37 7.95 -10.70 -15.04
N THR A 38 7.26 -9.92 -14.23
CA THR A 38 7.74 -9.49 -12.91
C THR A 38 7.68 -10.67 -11.92
N PRO A 39 8.70 -10.90 -11.08
CA PRO A 39 8.60 -11.93 -10.06
C PRO A 39 7.47 -11.63 -9.06
N ASN A 40 6.92 -12.69 -8.47
CA ASN A 40 5.61 -12.62 -7.80
C ASN A 40 5.60 -11.66 -6.59
N VAL A 41 6.71 -11.55 -5.86
CA VAL A 41 6.79 -10.73 -4.64
C VAL A 41 6.79 -9.24 -4.96
N GLU A 42 7.55 -8.82 -5.97
CA GLU A 42 7.64 -7.44 -6.43
C GLU A 42 6.29 -6.96 -6.96
N ARG A 43 5.60 -7.80 -7.74
CA ARG A 43 4.24 -7.50 -8.21
C ARG A 43 3.28 -7.27 -7.03
N ILE A 44 3.28 -8.15 -6.04
CA ILE A 44 2.43 -8.04 -4.84
C ILE A 44 2.77 -6.76 -4.05
N ALA A 45 4.05 -6.45 -3.87
CA ALA A 45 4.47 -5.26 -3.15
C ALA A 45 4.01 -3.97 -3.84
N LEU A 46 4.15 -3.89 -5.18
CA LEU A 46 3.69 -2.76 -5.97
C LEU A 46 2.17 -2.58 -5.88
N GLU A 47 1.40 -3.67 -6.02
CA GLU A 47 -0.07 -3.64 -5.91
C GLU A 47 -0.52 -3.15 -4.53
N ILE A 48 0.14 -3.58 -3.46
CA ILE A 48 -0.18 -3.13 -2.10
C ILE A 48 0.20 -1.66 -1.92
N ALA A 49 1.37 -1.25 -2.38
CA ALA A 49 1.81 0.14 -2.28
C ALA A 49 0.84 1.10 -2.99
N GLU A 50 0.39 0.76 -4.20
CA GLU A 50 -0.60 1.54 -4.95
C GLU A 50 -1.94 1.60 -4.21
N LEU A 51 -2.44 0.46 -3.73
CA LEU A 51 -3.69 0.39 -2.97
C LEU A 51 -3.65 1.27 -1.71
N VAL A 52 -2.56 1.19 -0.96
CA VAL A 52 -2.35 1.90 0.31
C VAL A 52 -2.20 3.40 0.07
N SER A 53 -1.42 3.80 -0.93
CA SER A 53 -1.25 5.21 -1.32
C SER A 53 -2.59 5.85 -1.68
N ARG A 54 -3.37 5.18 -2.55
CA ARG A 54 -4.72 5.63 -2.92
C ARG A 54 -5.63 5.78 -1.71
N LYS A 55 -5.73 4.74 -0.88
CA LYS A 55 -6.56 4.77 0.33
C LYS A 55 -6.12 5.88 1.29
N ASN A 56 -4.82 6.03 1.55
CA ASN A 56 -4.34 7.02 2.50
C ASN A 56 -4.68 8.46 2.06
N ASN A 57 -4.62 8.73 0.76
CA ASN A 57 -5.08 9.98 0.18
C ASN A 57 -6.62 10.15 0.32
N ASP A 58 -7.40 9.11 0.03
CA ASP A 58 -8.86 9.12 0.16
C ASP A 58 -9.33 9.33 1.61
N TYR A 59 -8.54 8.85 2.59
CA TYR A 59 -8.79 9.01 4.03
C TYR A 59 -8.04 10.21 4.64
N ASN A 60 -7.60 11.18 3.82
CA ASN A 60 -6.99 12.44 4.27
C ASN A 60 -5.86 12.23 5.32
N ASN A 61 -4.94 11.30 5.04
CA ASN A 61 -3.81 10.95 5.92
C ASN A 61 -4.24 10.54 7.33
N SER A 62 -5.40 9.90 7.48
CA SER A 62 -5.95 9.48 8.78
C SER A 62 -4.97 8.70 9.65
N PHE A 63 -4.11 7.86 9.06
CA PHE A 63 -3.09 7.12 9.79
C PHE A 63 -2.06 8.06 10.42
N GLU A 64 -1.53 9.02 9.66
CA GLU A 64 -0.55 9.98 10.17
C GLU A 64 -1.15 10.88 11.25
N ASN A 65 -2.41 11.31 11.10
CA ASN A 65 -3.11 12.06 12.14
C ASN A 65 -3.20 11.25 13.44
N LEU A 66 -3.58 9.97 13.34
CA LEU A 66 -3.63 9.07 14.49
C LEU A 66 -2.25 8.87 15.12
N PHE A 67 -1.20 8.72 14.31
CA PHE A 67 0.17 8.60 14.79
C PHE A 67 0.67 9.90 15.44
N ASN A 68 0.31 11.06 14.91
CA ASN A 68 0.66 12.35 15.52
C ASN A 68 0.01 12.53 16.90
N GLU A 69 -1.19 11.99 17.09
CA GLU A 69 -1.92 12.08 18.35
C GLU A 69 -1.45 11.05 19.40
N TYR A 70 -1.23 9.79 18.99
CA TYR A 70 -0.99 8.67 19.92
C TYR A 70 0.39 8.01 19.79
N GLY A 71 1.22 8.45 18.84
CA GLY A 71 2.56 7.92 18.59
C GLY A 71 2.57 6.42 18.27
N TRP A 72 3.64 5.76 18.72
CA TRP A 72 3.87 4.32 18.51
C TRP A 72 2.74 3.42 19.04
N THR A 73 1.99 3.87 20.04
CA THR A 73 0.84 3.12 20.57
C THR A 73 -0.24 2.91 19.49
N ALA A 74 -0.52 3.93 18.65
CA ALA A 74 -1.48 3.77 17.56
C ALA A 74 -1.03 2.70 16.55
N PHE A 75 0.24 2.73 16.16
CA PHE A 75 0.80 1.76 15.21
C PHE A 75 0.78 0.33 15.77
N THR A 76 1.27 0.15 16.99
CA THR A 76 1.37 -1.17 17.64
C THR A 76 -0.01 -1.81 17.87
N ILE A 77 -1.01 -1.03 18.31
CA ILE A 77 -2.38 -1.52 18.47
C ILE A 77 -2.95 -1.97 17.11
N ARG A 78 -2.81 -1.16 16.06
CA ARG A 78 -3.32 -1.50 14.72
C ARG A 78 -2.73 -2.79 14.18
N LEU A 79 -1.43 -3.00 14.36
CA LEU A 79 -0.79 -4.27 13.98
C LEU A 79 -1.25 -5.44 14.86
N SER A 80 -1.36 -5.22 16.17
CA SER A 80 -1.82 -6.25 17.11
C SER A 80 -3.22 -6.75 16.78
N ASP A 81 -4.15 -5.85 16.41
CA ASP A 81 -5.50 -6.21 15.99
C ASP A 81 -5.49 -7.13 14.76
N LYS A 82 -4.64 -6.82 13.77
CA LYS A 82 -4.50 -7.61 12.54
C LYS A 82 -3.85 -8.96 12.80
N LEU A 83 -2.84 -9.02 13.67
CA LEU A 83 -2.24 -10.29 14.10
C LEU A 83 -3.23 -11.15 14.89
N GLY A 84 -4.02 -10.55 15.77
CA GLY A 84 -5.09 -11.24 16.50
C GLY A 84 -6.13 -11.83 15.54
N ARG A 85 -6.48 -11.09 14.49
CA ARG A 85 -7.35 -11.59 13.43
C ARG A 85 -6.75 -12.77 12.66
N ILE A 86 -5.47 -12.71 12.29
CA ILE A 86 -4.81 -13.84 11.62
C ILE A 86 -4.97 -15.10 12.48
N LYS A 87 -4.66 -15.01 13.78
CA LYS A 87 -4.83 -16.15 14.70
C LYS A 87 -6.26 -16.69 14.69
N ASN A 88 -7.25 -15.81 14.79
CA ASN A 88 -8.66 -16.22 14.78
C ASN A 88 -9.07 -16.91 13.46
N LEU A 89 -8.58 -16.42 12.32
CA LEU A 89 -8.88 -16.99 11.00
C LEU A 89 -8.14 -18.31 10.73
N THR A 90 -6.95 -18.51 11.32
CA THR A 90 -6.13 -19.72 11.10
C THR A 90 -6.38 -20.82 12.11
N ASP A 91 -6.77 -20.49 13.34
CA ASP A 91 -6.86 -21.46 14.45
C ASP A 91 -8.12 -22.34 14.41
N GLY A 92 -9.02 -22.13 13.44
CA GLY A 92 -10.16 -23.02 13.14
C GLY A 92 -11.18 -23.20 14.28
N LYS A 93 -11.06 -22.45 15.38
CA LYS A 93 -11.87 -22.59 16.60
C LYS A 93 -13.05 -21.60 16.70
N GLN A 94 -13.17 -20.68 15.77
CA GLN A 94 -14.30 -19.77 15.69
C GLN A 94 -15.04 -20.04 14.40
N ASP A 95 -16.34 -20.32 14.49
CA ASP A 95 -17.25 -20.19 13.36
C ASP A 95 -16.97 -18.82 12.73
N ALA A 96 -16.44 -18.82 11.50
CA ALA A 96 -16.11 -17.61 10.76
C ALA A 96 -17.40 -16.87 10.40
N GLN A 97 -18.03 -16.26 11.40
CA GLN A 97 -19.26 -15.49 11.30
C GLN A 97 -19.03 -14.12 10.64
N ILE A 98 -17.79 -13.82 10.23
CA ILE A 98 -17.44 -12.63 9.46
C ILE A 98 -16.83 -13.08 8.13
N LYS A 99 -17.69 -13.34 7.15
CA LYS A 99 -17.34 -13.80 5.79
C LYS A 99 -16.65 -12.74 4.92
N SER A 100 -16.49 -11.50 5.39
CA SER A 100 -16.21 -10.39 4.49
C SER A 100 -14.73 -10.19 4.14
N GLU A 101 -13.79 -10.71 4.93
CA GLU A 101 -12.39 -10.27 4.77
C GLU A 101 -11.41 -11.36 5.24
N SER A 102 -10.50 -11.69 4.31
CA SER A 102 -9.71 -12.93 4.29
C SER A 102 -8.39 -12.82 5.05
N VAL A 103 -7.70 -13.96 5.23
CA VAL A 103 -6.32 -13.98 5.75
C VAL A 103 -5.40 -13.17 4.83
N GLU A 104 -5.59 -13.29 3.51
CA GLU A 104 -4.81 -12.54 2.52
C GLU A 104 -5.02 -11.03 2.66
N ASP A 105 -6.26 -10.57 2.78
CA ASP A 105 -6.56 -9.15 3.00
C ASP A 105 -5.95 -8.65 4.30
N THR A 106 -5.98 -9.47 5.35
CA THR A 106 -5.40 -9.12 6.65
C THR A 106 -3.87 -8.99 6.57
N ILE A 107 -3.20 -9.83 5.78
CA ILE A 107 -1.75 -9.72 5.53
C ILE A 107 -1.44 -8.46 4.72
N LYS A 108 -2.24 -8.16 3.69
CA LYS A 108 -2.10 -6.92 2.89
C LYS A 108 -2.26 -5.67 3.76
N ASP A 109 -3.20 -5.68 4.71
CA ASP A 109 -3.36 -4.59 5.68
C ASP A 109 -2.11 -4.41 6.56
N ILE A 110 -1.51 -5.49 7.07
CA ILE A 110 -0.28 -5.42 7.86
C ILE A 110 0.86 -4.78 7.05
N ILE A 111 1.03 -5.21 5.80
CA ILE A 111 2.02 -4.63 4.89
C ILE A 111 1.70 -3.15 4.68
N GLY A 112 0.44 -2.79 4.44
CA GLY A 112 0.02 -1.41 4.23
C GLY A 112 0.26 -0.48 5.41
N TYR A 113 -0.08 -0.88 6.62
CA TYR A 113 0.23 -0.09 7.83
C TYR A 113 1.73 0.05 8.03
N SER A 114 2.52 -0.99 7.73
CA SER A 114 3.98 -0.93 7.82
C SER A 114 4.57 0.05 6.81
N LEU A 115 4.07 0.07 5.57
CA LEU A 115 4.47 1.04 4.55
C LEU A 115 4.13 2.48 4.95
N LEU A 116 2.91 2.73 5.45
CA LEU A 116 2.52 4.06 5.93
C LEU A 116 3.40 4.54 7.09
N MET A 117 3.75 3.63 8.00
CA MET A 117 4.64 3.98 9.11
C MET A 117 6.04 4.35 8.63
N LEU A 118 6.59 3.59 7.67
CA LEU A 118 7.89 3.91 7.07
C LEU A 118 7.87 5.27 6.36
N ASP A 119 6.84 5.55 5.57
CA ASP A 119 6.66 6.87 4.93
C ASP A 119 6.64 8.02 5.95
N VAL A 120 5.92 7.85 7.06
CA VAL A 120 5.91 8.83 8.16
C VAL A 120 7.29 9.04 8.76
N LEU A 121 8.08 7.98 8.96
CA LEU A 121 9.43 8.07 9.52
C LEU A 121 10.41 8.75 8.55
N GLU A 122 10.36 8.39 7.27
CA GLU A 122 11.21 8.98 6.23
C GLU A 122 10.94 10.48 6.09
N ARG A 123 9.67 10.89 6.04
CA ARG A 123 9.30 12.32 5.95
C ARG A 123 9.67 13.12 7.19
N LYS A 124 9.78 12.47 8.36
CA LYS A 124 10.18 13.11 9.62
C LYS A 124 11.68 13.10 9.87
N GLY A 125 12.48 12.49 8.98
CA GLY A 125 13.95 12.47 9.07
C GLY A 125 14.49 11.68 10.26
N ALA A 126 13.86 10.54 10.58
CA ALA A 126 14.33 9.61 11.60
C ALA A 126 15.62 8.88 11.19
#